data_AF-A0A916VVI6-F1
#
_entry.id   AF-A0A916VVI6-F1
#
_cell.length_a   1.000
_cell.length_b   1.000
_cell.length_c   1.000
_cell.angle_alpha   90.00
_cell.angle_beta   90.00
_cell.angle_gamma   90.00
#
_symmetry.space_group_name_H-M   'P 1'
#
loop_
_entity.id
_entity.type
_entity.pdbx_description
1 polymer ?
#
loop_
_entity_poly.entity_id
_entity_poly.type
_entity_poly.pdbx_seq_one_letter_code
_entity_poly.pdbx_strand_id
1 'polypeptide(L)'
;MHAELTEDGFSVGRHRIARLMRENGLKALQKRRFKKTTDSHHGGPVAANLLAQDFFCTGPDQKWGADISYIWTNEGWLYLAIVLDLYSRRIVGWATSDWLKSNLAISALKRAIA
;
A
#
# COMPACT_ATOMS: atom_id res chain seq x y z
N MET A 1 24.77 -0.51 -2.99
CA MET A 1 25.38 -1.43 -3.98
C MET A 1 25.60 -0.82 -5.37
N HIS A 2 24.63 -0.49 -6.23
CA HIS A 2 24.98 0.16 -7.52
C HIS A 2 25.60 1.54 -7.33
N ALA A 3 24.90 2.44 -6.62
CA ALA A 3 25.41 3.79 -6.33
C ALA A 3 26.76 3.74 -5.60
N GLU A 4 26.85 2.89 -4.58
CA GLU A 4 28.06 2.63 -3.78
C GLU A 4 29.24 2.13 -4.62
N LEU A 5 29.06 1.15 -5.51
CA LEU A 5 30.12 0.69 -6.40
C LEU A 5 30.54 1.77 -7.42
N THR A 6 29.61 2.63 -7.84
CA THR A 6 29.96 3.80 -8.68
C THR A 6 30.76 4.83 -7.89
N GLU A 7 30.43 5.09 -6.62
CA GLU A 7 31.21 5.96 -5.72
C GLU A 7 32.62 5.39 -5.47
N ASP A 8 32.75 4.08 -5.35
CA ASP A 8 34.05 3.37 -5.25
C ASP A 8 34.83 3.32 -6.58
N GLY A 9 34.32 3.95 -7.65
CA GLY A 9 34.99 4.07 -8.95
C GLY A 9 34.76 2.92 -9.93
N PHE A 10 33.86 1.97 -9.63
CA PHE A 10 33.53 0.88 -10.53
C PHE A 10 32.48 1.29 -11.57
N SER A 11 32.82 1.13 -12.86
CA SER A 11 31.88 1.26 -13.96
C SER A 11 31.12 -0.05 -14.18
N VAL A 12 29.96 -0.20 -13.53
CA VAL A 12 29.15 -1.42 -13.57
C VAL A 12 27.66 -1.09 -13.66
N GLY A 13 26.94 -1.75 -14.57
CA GLY A 13 25.50 -1.54 -14.74
C GLY A 13 24.62 -2.33 -13.76
N ARG A 14 23.44 -1.78 -13.44
CA ARG A 14 22.44 -2.38 -12.52
C ARG A 14 22.11 -3.85 -12.76
N HIS A 15 22.02 -4.27 -14.02
CA HIS A 15 21.68 -5.66 -14.39
C HIS A 15 22.83 -6.63 -14.10
N ARG A 16 24.08 -6.18 -14.27
CA ARG A 16 25.27 -6.97 -13.95
C ARG A 16 25.38 -7.18 -12.44
N ILE A 17 25.12 -6.15 -11.65
CA ILE A 17 25.06 -6.25 -10.18
C ILE A 17 23.96 -7.22 -9.75
N ALA A 18 22.74 -7.07 -10.27
CA ALA A 18 21.63 -7.94 -9.90
C ALA A 18 21.89 -9.42 -10.22
N ARG A 19 22.54 -9.71 -11.36
CA ARG A 19 22.97 -11.06 -11.72
C ARG A 19 24.02 -11.60 -10.75
N LEU A 20 25.08 -10.84 -10.49
CA LEU A 20 26.15 -11.25 -9.57
C LEU A 20 25.62 -11.43 -8.13
N MET A 21 24.72 -10.57 -7.67
CA MET A 21 24.06 -10.73 -6.37
C MET A 21 23.28 -12.06 -6.31
N ARG A 22 22.55 -12.41 -7.37
CA ARG A 22 21.80 -13.67 -7.44
C ARG A 22 22.73 -14.89 -7.45
N GLU A 23 23.79 -14.86 -8.26
CA GLU A 23 24.79 -15.93 -8.36
C GLU A 23 25.52 -16.18 -7.02
N ASN A 24 25.74 -15.11 -6.24
CA ASN A 24 26.43 -15.18 -4.95
C ASN A 24 25.48 -15.26 -3.74
N GLY A 25 24.16 -15.41 -3.96
CA GLY A 25 23.17 -15.47 -2.88
C GLY A 25 23.03 -14.19 -2.05
N LEU A 26 23.57 -13.06 -2.53
CA LEU A 26 23.53 -11.77 -1.84
C LEU A 26 22.15 -11.13 -1.98
N LYS A 27 21.59 -10.68 -0.86
CA LYS A 27 20.31 -9.96 -0.80
C LYS A 27 20.51 -8.61 -0.14
N ALA A 28 19.84 -7.58 -0.66
CA ALA A 28 19.84 -6.28 -0.01
C ALA A 28 19.14 -6.37 1.35
N LEU A 29 19.87 -6.03 2.42
CA LEU A 29 19.29 -5.85 3.75
C LEU A 29 18.63 -4.46 3.79
N GLN A 30 17.33 -4.40 3.52
CA GLN A 30 16.57 -3.18 3.78
C GLN A 30 16.22 -3.10 5.27
N LYS A 31 16.67 -2.04 5.93
CA LYS A 31 16.23 -1.70 7.28
C LYS A 31 14.74 -1.38 7.21
N ARG A 32 13.88 -2.34 7.59
CA ARG A 32 12.43 -2.12 7.66
C ARG A 32 12.16 -1.08 8.75
N ARG A 33 11.83 0.15 8.36
CA ARG A 33 11.22 1.11 9.29
C ARG A 33 9.84 0.57 9.65
N PHE A 34 9.72 -0.13 10.77
CA PHE A 34 8.44 -0.57 11.27
C PHE A 34 7.78 0.58 12.03
N LYS A 35 6.75 1.19 11.44
CA LYS A 35 5.85 2.10 12.15
C LYS A 35 4.58 1.31 12.45
N LYS A 36 4.29 1.05 13.72
CA LYS A 36 3.04 0.40 14.13
C LYS A 36 1.92 1.42 13.91
N THR A 37 1.20 1.30 12.80
CA THR A 37 0.06 2.15 12.45
C THR A 37 -1.25 1.65 13.07
N THR A 38 -1.28 0.39 13.51
CA THR A 38 -2.48 -0.28 14.02
C THR A 38 -2.23 -0.73 15.45
N ASP A 39 -3.05 -0.25 16.37
CA ASP A 39 -3.07 -0.77 17.73
C ASP A 39 -3.99 -2.00 17.82
N SER A 40 -3.42 -3.19 17.66
CA SER A 40 -4.16 -4.45 17.81
C SER A 40 -4.41 -4.85 19.27
N HIS A 41 -3.92 -4.09 20.26
CA HIS A 41 -4.10 -4.37 21.69
C HIS A 41 -5.15 -3.43 22.31
N HIS A 42 -6.25 -3.20 21.57
CA HIS A 42 -7.37 -2.39 22.05
C HIS A 42 -8.44 -3.25 22.72
N GLY A 43 -9.17 -2.69 23.68
CA GLY A 43 -10.31 -3.37 24.32
C GLY A 43 -11.58 -3.41 23.47
N GLY A 44 -11.57 -2.82 22.26
CA GLY A 44 -12.70 -2.85 21.33
C GLY A 44 -12.89 -4.20 20.62
N PRO A 45 -14.07 -4.43 20.01
CA PRO A 45 -14.34 -5.65 19.26
C PRO A 45 -13.40 -5.77 18.06
N VAL A 46 -12.87 -6.98 17.86
CA VAL A 46 -12.02 -7.32 16.71
C VAL A 46 -12.90 -8.00 15.65
N ALA A 47 -12.93 -7.45 14.44
CA ALA A 47 -13.65 -8.06 13.33
C ALA A 47 -12.94 -9.36 12.89
N ALA A 48 -13.73 -10.41 12.61
CA ALA A 48 -13.19 -11.66 12.08
C ALA A 48 -12.56 -11.41 10.70
N ASN A 49 -11.40 -12.03 10.43
CA ASN A 49 -10.79 -12.01 9.11
C ASN A 49 -11.52 -12.99 8.18
N LEU A 50 -12.64 -12.54 7.62
CA LEU A 50 -13.44 -13.34 6.68
C LEU A 50 -12.76 -13.51 5.32
N LEU A 51 -11.87 -12.58 4.94
CA LEU A 51 -11.21 -12.60 3.64
C LEU A 51 -10.14 -13.69 3.56
N ALA A 52 -9.38 -13.91 4.64
CA ALA A 52 -8.35 -14.94 4.74
C ALA A 52 -7.37 -15.01 3.54
N GLN A 53 -7.06 -13.85 2.93
CA GLN A 53 -6.26 -13.71 1.70
C GLN A 53 -6.82 -14.39 0.45
N ASP A 54 -8.08 -14.83 0.48
CA ASP A 54 -8.80 -15.25 -0.72
C ASP A 54 -9.39 -14.02 -1.42
N PHE A 55 -8.75 -13.60 -2.50
CA PHE A 55 -9.19 -12.47 -3.32
C PHE A 55 -10.04 -12.88 -4.54
N PHE A 56 -10.31 -14.18 -4.72
CA PHE A 56 -11.13 -14.65 -5.82
C PHE A 56 -12.58 -14.17 -5.67
N CYS A 57 -13.17 -13.69 -6.77
CA CYS A 57 -14.54 -13.18 -6.81
C CYS A 57 -15.27 -13.78 -8.02
N THR A 58 -16.54 -14.14 -7.84
CA THR A 58 -17.41 -14.66 -8.92
C THR A 58 -18.35 -13.61 -9.50
N GLY A 59 -18.46 -12.46 -8.83
CA GLY A 59 -19.27 -11.33 -9.27
C GLY A 59 -18.91 -10.04 -8.53
N PRO A 60 -19.47 -8.89 -8.96
CA PRO A 60 -19.26 -7.60 -8.30
C PRO A 60 -19.79 -7.60 -6.87
N ASP A 61 -19.26 -6.70 -6.04
CA ASP A 61 -19.75 -6.41 -4.68
C ASP A 61 -19.63 -7.56 -3.68
N GLN A 62 -18.79 -8.55 -3.99
CA GLN A 62 -18.49 -9.67 -3.09
C GLN A 62 -17.33 -9.35 -2.14
N LYS A 63 -16.28 -8.70 -2.66
CA LYS A 63 -15.07 -8.38 -1.91
C LYS A 63 -14.50 -7.06 -2.42
N TRP A 64 -14.24 -6.14 -1.50
CA TRP A 64 -13.67 -4.83 -1.81
C TRP A 64 -12.28 -4.69 -1.19
N GLY A 65 -11.38 -4.02 -1.91
CA GLY A 65 -10.11 -3.54 -1.38
C GLY A 65 -10.23 -2.05 -1.06
N ALA A 66 -9.62 -1.62 0.05
CA ALA A 66 -9.55 -0.20 0.39
C ALA A 66 -8.12 0.18 0.77
N ASP A 67 -7.70 1.36 0.35
CA ASP A 67 -6.38 1.91 0.67
C ASP A 67 -6.45 3.43 0.85
N ILE A 68 -5.48 3.97 1.58
CA ILE A 68 -5.25 5.41 1.70
C ILE A 68 -3.90 5.75 1.10
N SER A 69 -3.93 6.58 0.05
CA SER A 69 -2.77 7.10 -0.63
C SER A 69 -2.54 8.59 -0.30
N TYR A 70 -1.30 9.04 -0.50
CA TYR A 70 -0.83 10.37 -0.11
C TYR A 70 -0.28 11.06 -1.36
N ILE A 71 -0.87 12.18 -1.74
CA ILE A 71 -0.54 12.90 -2.96
C ILE A 71 0.12 14.21 -2.54
N TRP A 72 1.36 14.45 -2.99
CA TRP A 72 2.02 15.74 -2.80
C TRP A 72 1.47 16.75 -3.80
N THR A 73 1.04 17.91 -3.31
CA THR A 73 0.51 19.02 -4.12
C THR A 73 1.26 20.32 -3.78
N ASN A 74 1.02 21.39 -4.54
CA ASN A 74 1.59 22.71 -4.24
C ASN A 74 1.05 23.31 -2.94
N GLU A 75 -0.08 22.83 -2.44
CA GLU A 75 -0.72 23.28 -1.20
C GLU A 75 -0.38 22.37 0.00
N GLY A 76 0.43 21.32 -0.24
CA GLY A 76 0.82 20.33 0.77
C GLY A 76 0.27 18.94 0.47
N TRP A 77 0.17 18.12 1.53
CA TRP A 77 -0.30 16.73 1.42
C TRP A 77 -1.81 16.65 1.25
N LEU A 78 -2.26 15.94 0.20
CA LEU A 78 -3.64 15.52 0.02
C LEU A 78 -3.74 14.02 0.32
N TYR A 79 -4.66 13.65 1.21
CA TYR A 79 -4.96 12.26 1.53
C TYR A 79 -6.14 11.79 0.68
N LEU A 80 -5.97 10.66 0.01
CA LEU A 80 -6.98 10.04 -0.86
C LEU A 80 -7.33 8.67 -0.32
N ALA A 81 -8.59 8.45 0.06
CA ALA A 81 -9.12 7.13 0.36
C ALA A 81 -9.88 6.58 -0.84
N ILE A 82 -9.64 5.31 -1.15
CA ILE A 82 -10.22 4.61 -2.32
C ILE A 82 -10.82 3.29 -1.86
N VAL A 83 -12.00 2.96 -2.40
CA VAL A 83 -12.64 1.65 -2.30
C VAL A 83 -12.78 1.07 -3.71
N LEU A 84 -12.14 -0.06 -3.95
CA LEU A 84 -12.10 -0.77 -5.22
C LEU A 84 -12.87 -2.09 -5.11
N ASP A 85 -13.76 -2.34 -6.05
CA ASP A 85 -14.39 -3.65 -6.22
C ASP A 85 -13.40 -4.64 -6.84
N LEU A 86 -13.13 -5.76 -6.16
CA LEU A 86 -12.07 -6.69 -6.58
C LEU A 86 -12.42 -7.43 -7.87
N TYR A 87 -13.71 -7.64 -8.16
CA TYR A 87 -14.17 -8.29 -9.38
C TYR A 87 -14.09 -7.36 -10.59
N SER A 88 -14.82 -6.24 -10.56
CA SER A 88 -14.93 -5.32 -11.69
C SER A 88 -13.73 -4.39 -11.86
N ARG A 89 -12.86 -4.31 -10.83
CA ARG A 89 -11.71 -3.38 -10.76
C ARG A 89 -12.11 -1.90 -10.78
N ARG A 90 -13.40 -1.60 -10.59
CA ARG A 90 -13.90 -0.22 -10.55
C ARG A 90 -13.66 0.40 -9.19
N ILE A 91 -13.39 1.70 -9.19
CA ILE A 91 -13.47 2.50 -7.96
C ILE A 91 -14.94 2.76 -7.68
N VAL A 92 -15.45 2.12 -6.64
CA VAL A 92 -16.86 2.24 -6.24
C VAL A 92 -17.07 3.37 -5.23
N GLY A 93 -16.03 3.77 -4.50
CA GLY A 93 -16.07 4.93 -3.63
C GLY A 93 -14.70 5.57 -3.45
N TRP A 94 -14.67 6.89 -3.27
CA TRP A 94 -13.44 7.62 -2.97
C TRP A 94 -13.74 8.92 -2.24
N ALA A 95 -12.77 9.42 -1.48
CA ALA A 95 -12.84 10.73 -0.83
C ALA A 95 -11.43 11.30 -0.66
N THR A 96 -11.34 12.63 -0.57
CA THR A 96 -10.09 13.35 -0.32
C THR A 96 -10.20 14.24 0.92
N SER A 97 -9.08 14.47 1.60
CA SER A 97 -8.98 15.44 2.71
C SER A 97 -7.54 15.95 2.82
N ASP A 98 -7.38 17.15 3.36
CA ASP A 98 -6.14 17.74 3.83
C ASP A 98 -5.63 17.13 5.16
N TRP A 99 -6.42 16.28 5.82
CA TRP A 99 -6.09 15.63 7.09
C TRP A 99 -6.42 14.14 7.12
N LEU A 100 -5.51 13.33 7.68
CA LEU A 100 -5.73 11.90 7.88
C LEU A 100 -6.58 11.62 9.14
N LYS A 101 -7.91 11.63 9.00
CA LYS A 101 -8.89 11.27 10.04
C LYS A 101 -9.80 10.12 9.60
N SER A 102 -10.45 9.45 10.55
CA SER A 102 -11.41 8.37 10.29
C SER A 102 -12.53 8.77 9.32
N ASN A 103 -12.96 10.04 9.35
CA ASN A 103 -13.99 10.57 8.45
C ASN A 103 -13.64 10.43 6.96
N LEU A 104 -12.35 10.44 6.59
CA LEU A 104 -11.91 10.25 5.21
C LEU A 104 -12.31 8.85 4.71
N ALA A 105 -11.96 7.81 5.46
CA ALA A 105 -12.30 6.42 5.15
C ALA A 105 -13.82 6.18 5.19
N ILE A 106 -14.51 6.75 6.20
CA ILE A 106 -15.97 6.65 6.30
C ILE A 106 -16.66 7.29 5.09
N SER A 107 -16.15 8.43 4.60
CA SER A 107 -16.73 9.13 3.45
C SER A 107 -16.55 8.34 2.15
N ALA A 108 -15.38 7.73 1.95
CA ALA A 108 -15.14 6.85 0.81
C ALA A 108 -16.07 5.62 0.84
N LEU A 109 -16.22 4.99 2.01
CA LEU A 109 -17.12 3.86 2.20
C LEU A 109 -18.59 4.23 1.96
N LYS A 110 -19.05 5.36 2.50
CA LYS A 110 -20.43 5.85 2.28
C LYS A 110 -20.75 6.06 0.81
N ARG A 111 -19.77 6.51 0.01
CA ARG A 111 -19.93 6.66 -1.45
C ARG A 111 -19.95 5.32 -2.18
N ALA A 112 -19.29 4.29 -1.64
CA ALA A 112 -19.29 2.94 -2.23
C ALA A 112 -20.62 2.19 -2.02
N ILE A 113 -21.34 2.49 -0.93
CA ILE A 113 -22.62 1.84 -0.58
C ILE A 113 -23.85 2.66 -0.99
N ALA A 114 -23.66 3.80 -1.67
CA ALA A 114 -24.72 4.74 -2.05
C ALA A 114 -25.47 4.33 -3.31
#